data_AF-A0A381XFU6-F1
#
_entry.id   AF-A0A381XFU6-F1
#
_cell.length_a   1.000
_cell.length_b   1.000
_cell.length_c   1.000
_cell.angle_alpha   90.00
_cell.angle_beta   90.00
_cell.angle_gamma   90.00
#
_symmetry.space_group_name_H-M   'P 1'
#
loop_
_entity.id
_entity.type
_entity.pdbx_description
1 polymer ?
#
loop_
_entity_poly.entity_id
_entity_poly.type
_entity_poly.pdbx_seq_one_letter_code
_entity_poly.pdbx_strand_id
1 'polypeptide(L)'
;VLETGSEVVWFTFPGAWHDIGIFHRADGSFSGTYANILTPCSFEDAGIWRTTDLFLDIWIDPSGRLLTLDEDELGEAEMNGWVAPDLGRRARDEARMLVEQAEAGWWPPAVVGEWTLERARAQLS
;
A
#
# COMPACT_ATOMS: atom_id res chain seq x y z
N VAL A 1 -0.51 16.03 -0.68
CA VAL A 1 -1.83 16.28 -1.31
C VAL A 1 -1.75 15.81 -2.74
N LEU A 2 -2.57 14.83 -3.11
CA LEU A 2 -2.72 14.42 -4.50
C LEU A 2 -3.52 15.50 -5.24
N GLU A 3 -2.98 16.02 -6.32
CA GLU A 3 -3.62 17.04 -7.14
C GLU A 3 -4.47 16.39 -8.25
N THR A 4 -5.48 17.11 -8.75
CA THR A 4 -6.27 16.65 -9.89
C THR A 4 -5.35 16.31 -11.08
N GLY A 5 -5.51 15.12 -11.63
CA GLY A 5 -4.66 14.59 -12.70
C GLY A 5 -3.51 13.71 -12.23
N SER A 6 -3.33 13.55 -10.91
CA SER A 6 -2.40 12.55 -10.34
C SER A 6 -2.81 11.13 -10.74
N GLU A 7 -1.81 10.27 -10.91
CA GLU A 7 -1.99 8.86 -11.26
C GLU A 7 -1.28 7.96 -10.26
N VAL A 8 -1.79 6.74 -10.12
CA VAL A 8 -1.20 5.70 -9.28
C VAL A 8 -1.11 4.40 -10.06
N VAL A 9 0.02 3.69 -9.91
CA VAL A 9 0.12 2.29 -10.33
C VAL A 9 -0.09 1.45 -9.07
N TRP A 10 -1.15 0.64 -9.07
CA TRP A 10 -1.59 -0.15 -7.91
C TRP A 10 -1.28 -1.63 -8.09
N PHE A 11 -0.70 -2.25 -7.07
CA PHE A 11 -0.30 -3.64 -7.08
C PHE A 11 -0.97 -4.39 -5.93
N THR A 12 -1.77 -5.38 -6.26
CA THR A 12 -2.42 -6.25 -5.28
C THR A 12 -1.92 -7.68 -5.51
N PHE A 13 -1.50 -8.34 -4.44
CA PHE A 13 -0.93 -9.68 -4.50
C PHE A 13 -1.83 -10.68 -3.76
N PRO A 14 -2.13 -11.86 -4.35
CA PRO A 14 -2.92 -12.89 -3.68
C PRO A 14 -2.30 -13.29 -2.33
N GLY A 15 -3.12 -13.27 -1.28
CA GLY A 15 -2.71 -13.66 0.07
C GLY A 15 -1.81 -12.66 0.82
N ALA A 16 -1.41 -11.55 0.19
CA ALA A 16 -0.64 -10.50 0.85
C ALA A 16 -1.51 -9.68 1.79
N TRP A 17 -0.92 -9.25 2.91
CA TRP A 17 -1.53 -8.39 3.92
C TRP A 17 -1.34 -6.89 3.64
N HIS A 18 -0.85 -6.57 2.44
CA HIS A 18 -0.75 -5.21 1.98
C HIS A 18 -0.87 -5.18 0.45
N ASP A 19 -1.38 -4.07 -0.08
CA ASP A 19 -1.16 -3.70 -1.47
C ASP A 19 -0.17 -2.54 -1.56
N ILE A 20 0.25 -2.20 -2.78
CA ILE A 20 1.32 -1.23 -3.01
C ILE A 20 0.86 -0.21 -4.03
N GLY A 21 1.03 1.08 -3.73
CA GLY A 21 0.77 2.18 -4.64
C GLY A 21 2.04 2.94 -4.98
N ILE A 22 2.33 3.12 -6.27
CA ILE A 22 3.36 4.05 -6.76
C ILE A 22 2.65 5.32 -7.26
N PHE A 23 2.73 6.38 -6.45
CA PHE A 23 2.02 7.62 -6.69
C PHE A 23 2.84 8.60 -7.54
N HIS A 24 2.16 9.28 -8.44
CA HIS A 24 2.72 10.30 -9.32
C HIS A 24 1.89 11.58 -9.26
N ARG A 25 2.55 12.74 -9.44
CA ARG A 25 1.89 14.04 -9.61
C ARG A 25 1.20 14.14 -10.97
N ALA A 26 0.46 15.22 -11.23
CA ALA A 26 -0.21 15.41 -12.51
C ALA A 26 0.78 15.57 -13.68
N ASP A 27 2.01 16.03 -13.41
CA ASP A 27 3.08 16.08 -14.41
C ASP A 27 3.76 14.71 -14.64
N GLY A 28 3.34 13.66 -13.94
CA GLY A 28 3.89 12.32 -14.00
C GLY A 28 5.14 12.10 -13.14
N SER A 29 5.61 13.11 -12.39
CA SER A 29 6.75 12.94 -11.47
C SER A 29 6.39 12.06 -10.28
N PHE A 30 7.34 11.23 -9.84
CA PHE A 30 7.17 10.36 -8.68
C PHE A 30 6.92 11.17 -7.39
N SER A 31 5.92 10.74 -6.62
CA SER A 31 5.52 11.35 -5.35
C SER A 31 5.87 10.49 -4.15
N GLY A 32 5.83 9.16 -4.28
CA GLY A 32 6.15 8.24 -3.19
C GLY A 32 5.59 6.84 -3.43
N THR A 33 6.09 5.92 -2.61
CA THR A 33 5.64 4.53 -2.52
C THR A 33 4.79 4.38 -1.28
N TYR A 34 3.66 3.72 -1.42
CA TYR A 34 2.67 3.54 -0.37
C TYR A 34 2.38 2.05 -0.19
N ALA A 35 2.13 1.63 1.04
CA ALA A 35 1.51 0.35 1.35
C ALA A 35 0.29 0.57 2.22
N ASN A 36 -0.87 0.06 1.79
CA ASN A 36 -2.04 -0.04 2.65
C ASN A 36 -2.06 -1.43 3.29
N ILE A 37 -2.11 -1.46 4.62
CA ILE A 37 -2.19 -2.72 5.37
C ILE A 37 -3.65 -3.17 5.42
N LEU A 38 -3.88 -4.39 4.95
CA LEU A 38 -5.21 -4.92 4.68
C LEU A 38 -5.28 -6.42 5.02
N THR A 39 -6.49 -6.98 5.08
CA THR A 39 -6.65 -8.43 5.19
C THR A 39 -6.21 -9.14 3.90
N PRO A 40 -5.75 -10.40 3.95
CA PRO A 40 -5.22 -11.10 2.79
C PRO A 40 -6.10 -10.97 1.55
N CYS A 41 -5.53 -10.45 0.47
CA CYS A 41 -6.31 -10.27 -0.74
C CYS A 41 -6.71 -11.64 -1.34
N SER A 42 -8.02 -11.89 -1.42
CA SER A 42 -8.59 -13.07 -2.05
C SER A 42 -9.03 -12.73 -3.47
N PHE A 43 -8.42 -13.37 -4.46
CA PHE A 43 -8.79 -13.24 -5.86
C PHE A 43 -9.87 -14.27 -6.18
N GLU A 44 -10.96 -13.80 -6.78
CA GLU A 44 -12.11 -14.59 -7.17
C GLU A 44 -12.25 -14.62 -8.70
N ASP A 45 -13.28 -15.33 -9.17
CA ASP A 45 -13.59 -15.40 -10.58
C ASP A 45 -13.93 -14.02 -11.17
N ALA A 46 -13.78 -13.91 -12.50
CA ALA A 46 -14.14 -12.73 -13.28
C ALA A 46 -13.43 -11.43 -12.88
N GLY A 47 -12.23 -11.51 -12.28
CA GLY A 47 -11.41 -10.35 -11.96
C GLY A 47 -11.88 -9.58 -10.73
N ILE A 48 -12.69 -10.21 -9.87
CA ILE A 48 -13.08 -9.65 -8.58
C ILE A 48 -12.00 -10.04 -7.55
N TRP A 49 -11.59 -9.10 -6.70
CA TRP A 49 -10.81 -9.41 -5.51
C TRP A 49 -11.44 -8.78 -4.27
N ARG A 50 -11.23 -9.42 -3.12
CA ARG A 50 -11.77 -8.99 -1.82
C ARG A 50 -10.67 -8.86 -0.79
N THR A 51 -10.79 -7.82 0.01
CA THR A 51 -9.94 -7.50 1.14
C THR A 51 -10.72 -6.55 2.07
N THR A 52 -10.13 -6.20 3.21
CA THR A 52 -10.66 -5.24 4.16
C THR A 52 -9.49 -4.41 4.64
N ASP A 53 -9.62 -3.10 4.48
CA ASP A 53 -8.69 -2.09 4.96
C ASP A 53 -8.52 -2.19 6.49
N LEU A 54 -7.29 -2.06 6.98
CA LEU A 54 -6.99 -2.10 8.41
C LEU A 54 -6.42 -0.76 8.92
N PHE A 55 -6.72 0.34 8.22
CA PHE A 55 -6.41 1.74 8.55
C PHE A 55 -4.93 2.11 8.66
N LEU A 56 -4.03 1.15 8.78
CA LEU A 56 -2.61 1.40 8.99
C LEU A 56 -1.88 1.41 7.66
N ASP A 57 -1.02 2.40 7.44
CA ASP A 57 -0.30 2.55 6.19
C ASP A 57 1.20 2.82 6.37
N ILE A 58 1.97 2.51 5.34
CA ILE A 58 3.38 2.92 5.20
C ILE A 58 3.54 3.83 3.99
N TRP A 59 4.27 4.93 4.17
CA TRP A 59 4.64 5.84 3.09
C TRP A 59 6.16 6.03 3.04
N ILE A 60 6.74 5.91 1.86
CA ILE A 60 8.13 6.24 1.56
C ILE A 60 8.14 7.41 0.58
N ASP A 61 8.67 8.54 1.02
CA ASP A 61 8.77 9.74 0.18
C ASP A 61 9.92 9.65 -0.84
N PRO A 62 10.04 10.60 -1.79
CA PRO A 62 11.07 10.54 -2.83
C PRO A 62 12.51 10.64 -2.31
N SER A 63 12.71 11.07 -1.05
CA SER A 63 14.02 11.09 -0.41
C SER A 63 14.36 9.75 0.28
N GLY A 64 13.42 8.80 0.30
CA GLY A 64 13.54 7.53 1.00
C GLY A 64 13.13 7.61 2.48
N ARG A 65 12.55 8.72 2.94
CA ARG A 65 12.06 8.82 4.31
C ARG A 65 10.80 7.99 4.46
N LEU A 66 10.85 7.06 5.40
CA LEU A 66 9.74 6.19 5.76
C LEU A 66 8.87 6.81 6.85
N LEU A 67 7.55 6.66 6.70
CA LEU A 67 6.53 7.08 7.64
C LEU A 67 5.51 5.97 7.83
N THR A 68 5.18 5.67 9.07
CA THR A 68 3.92 4.98 9.41
C THR A 68 2.84 6.04 9.52
N LEU A 69 1.69 5.81 8.88
CA LEU A 69 0.55 6.72 8.89
C LEU A 69 -0.64 6.06 9.58
N ASP A 70 -1.54 6.90 10.11
CA ASP A 70 -2.89 6.51 10.53
C ASP A 70 -2.93 5.44 11.66
N GLU A 71 -1.90 5.43 12.51
CA GLU A 71 -1.84 4.61 13.73
C GLU A 71 -2.99 4.92 14.70
N ASP A 72 -3.43 6.17 14.75
CA ASP A 72 -4.56 6.65 15.53
C ASP A 72 -5.89 6.15 14.96
N GLU A 73 -6.06 6.14 13.63
CA GLU A 73 -7.28 5.58 13.00
C GLU A 73 -7.44 4.09 13.28
N LEU A 74 -6.36 3.30 13.20
CA LEU A 74 -6.38 1.89 13.63
C LEU A 74 -6.78 1.76 15.11
N GLY A 75 -6.22 2.62 15.97
CA GLY A 75 -6.56 2.64 17.40
C GLY A 75 -8.04 2.95 17.65
N GLU A 76 -8.60 3.91 16.94
CA GLU A 76 -10.03 4.23 16.99
C GLU A 76 -10.89 3.09 16.46
N ALA A 77 -10.48 2.43 15.38
CA ALA A 77 -11.19 1.28 14.82
C ALA A 77 -11.22 0.09 15.79
N GLU A 78 -10.14 -0.15 16.54
CA GLU A 78 -10.10 -1.14 17.62
C GLU A 78 -11.01 -0.77 18.79
N MET A 79 -10.98 0.50 19.22
CA MET A 79 -11.84 1.01 20.31
C MET A 79 -13.33 0.91 19.97
N ASN A 80 -13.70 1.16 18.72
CA ASN A 80 -15.06 1.05 18.22
C ASN A 80 -15.47 -0.39 17.86
N GLY A 81 -14.54 -1.36 17.94
CA GLY A 81 -14.79 -2.76 17.64
C GLY A 81 -14.97 -3.06 16.14
N TRP A 82 -14.55 -2.16 15.27
CA TRP A 82 -14.55 -2.36 13.81
C TRP A 82 -13.40 -3.25 13.37
N VAL A 83 -12.27 -3.17 14.07
CA VAL A 83 -11.12 -4.07 13.90
C VAL A 83 -10.99 -4.95 15.13
N ALA A 84 -10.99 -6.26 14.93
CA ALA A 84 -10.74 -7.20 16.02
C ALA A 84 -9.31 -7.05 16.55
N PRO A 85 -9.05 -7.20 17.86
CA PRO A 85 -7.72 -7.02 18.43
C PRO A 85 -6.62 -7.87 17.77
N ASP A 86 -6.98 -9.05 17.26
CA ASP A 86 -6.04 -9.94 16.58
C ASP A 86 -5.66 -9.42 15.18
N LEU A 87 -6.61 -8.80 14.47
CA LEU A 87 -6.37 -8.15 13.19
C LEU A 87 -5.51 -6.88 13.38
N GLY A 88 -5.80 -6.08 14.40
CA GLY A 88 -5.00 -4.89 14.69
C GLY A 88 -3.56 -5.21 15.14
N ARG A 89 -3.34 -6.33 15.85
CA ARG A 89 -1.98 -6.83 16.09
C ARG A 89 -1.30 -7.28 14.81
N ARG A 90 -2.01 -8.03 13.95
CA ARG A 90 -1.48 -8.48 12.66
C ARG A 90 -1.12 -7.31 11.74
N ALA A 91 -1.93 -6.26 11.71
CA ALA A 91 -1.65 -5.06 10.92
C ALA A 91 -0.33 -4.39 11.35
N ARG A 92 -0.13 -4.22 12.66
CA ARG A 92 1.12 -3.66 13.21
C ARG A 92 2.34 -4.54 12.94
N ASP A 93 2.17 -5.86 12.99
CA ASP A 93 3.25 -6.79 12.66
C ASP A 93 3.64 -6.73 11.17
N GLU A 94 2.65 -6.61 10.28
CA GLU A 94 2.88 -6.43 8.85
C GLU A 94 3.59 -5.11 8.56
N ALA A 95 3.11 -4.00 9.14
CA ALA A 95 3.75 -2.69 9.03
C ALA A 95 5.21 -2.72 9.50
N ARG A 96 5.49 -3.31 10.66
CA ARG A 96 6.86 -3.46 11.17
C ARG A 96 7.74 -4.26 10.20
N MET A 97 7.23 -5.38 9.69
CA MET A 97 7.94 -6.18 8.71
C MET A 97 8.27 -5.38 7.45
N LEU A 98 7.33 -4.57 6.95
CA LEU A 98 7.56 -3.73 5.78
C LEU A 98 8.61 -2.65 6.04
N VAL A 99 8.61 -2.02 7.21
CA VAL A 99 9.67 -1.08 7.61
C VAL A 99 11.03 -1.75 7.58
N GLU A 100 11.17 -2.90 8.24
CA GLU A 100 12.44 -3.65 8.28
C GLU A 100 12.92 -4.04 6.88
N GLN A 101 12.00 -4.49 6.01
CA GLN A 101 12.34 -4.84 4.62
C GLN A 101 12.68 -3.63 3.77
N ALA A 102 12.01 -2.49 3.96
CA ALA A 102 12.31 -1.25 3.25
C ALA A 102 13.69 -0.71 3.64
N GLU A 103 14.02 -0.70 4.94
CA GLU A 103 15.34 -0.31 5.45
C GLU A 103 16.45 -1.25 4.95
N ALA A 104 16.15 -2.54 4.78
CA ALA A 104 17.07 -3.52 4.19
C ALA A 104 17.15 -3.44 2.64
N GLY A 105 16.32 -2.62 1.99
CA GLY A 105 16.24 -2.50 0.53
C GLY A 105 15.61 -3.71 -0.17
N TRP A 106 14.81 -4.50 0.55
CA TRP A 106 14.10 -5.68 0.02
C TRP A 106 12.65 -5.38 -0.38
N TRP A 107 12.09 -4.29 0.11
CA TRP A 107 10.76 -3.83 -0.24
C TRP A 107 10.80 -2.41 -0.83
N PRO A 108 9.99 -2.09 -1.86
CA PRO A 108 9.01 -2.95 -2.54
C PRO A 108 9.66 -4.05 -3.40
N PRO A 109 8.93 -5.15 -3.70
CA PRO A 109 9.46 -6.23 -4.54
C PRO A 109 9.75 -5.73 -5.97
N ALA A 110 10.73 -6.34 -6.63
CA ALA A 110 11.26 -5.88 -7.93
C ALA A 110 10.18 -5.61 -9.01
N VAL A 111 9.14 -6.44 -9.07
CA VAL A 111 8.01 -6.28 -10.01
C VAL A 111 7.34 -4.92 -9.93
N VAL A 112 7.31 -4.29 -8.75
CA VAL A 112 6.75 -2.95 -8.56
C VAL A 112 7.57 -1.91 -9.31
N GLY A 113 8.91 -2.04 -9.30
CA GLY A 113 9.81 -1.17 -10.04
C GLY A 113 9.83 -1.42 -11.55
N GLU A 114 9.44 -2.62 -12.00
CA GLU A 114 9.35 -2.96 -13.43
C GLU A 114 8.15 -2.32 -14.15
N TRP A 115 7.16 -1.88 -13.38
CA TRP A 115 5.93 -1.23 -13.87
C TRP A 115 6.00 0.28 -13.66
N THR A 116 6.71 0.96 -14.57
CA THR A 116 6.76 2.43 -14.62
C THR A 116 5.42 3.02 -15.05
N LEU A 117 5.18 4.30 -14.73
CA LEU A 117 3.99 5.01 -15.20
C LEU A 117 3.85 4.99 -16.73
N GLU A 118 4.95 5.17 -17.45
CA GLU A 118 4.98 5.09 -18.92
C GLU A 118 4.51 3.71 -19.41
N ARG A 119 5.05 2.63 -18.83
CA ARG A 119 4.66 1.26 -19.18
C ARG A 119 3.19 1.01 -18.87
N ALA A 120 2.70 1.46 -17.72
CA ALA A 120 1.30 1.31 -17.34
C ALA A 120 0.36 2.03 -18.33
N ARG A 121 0.67 3.28 -18.69
CA ARG A 121 -0.10 4.05 -19.68
C ARG A 121 -0.15 3.36 -21.05
N ALA A 122 0.93 2.72 -21.48
CA ALA A 122 0.99 1.99 -22.74
C ALA A 122 0.10 0.72 -22.78
N GLN A 123 -0.44 0.25 -21.66
CA GLN A 123 -1.39 -0.87 -21.62
C GLN A 123 -2.86 -0.43 -21.66
N LEU A 124 -3.13 0.87 -21.54
CA LEU A 124 -4.49 1.43 -21.56
C LEU A 124 -4.95 1.84 -22.97
N SER A 125 -4.06 1.78 -23.95
CA SER A 125 -4.30 2.09 -25.38
C SER A 125 -4.63 0.84 -26.18
#